data_AF-A0A2D8UJ94-F1
#
_entry.id   AF-A0A2D8UJ94-F1
#
_cell.length_a   1.000
_cell.length_b   1.000
_cell.length_c   1.000
_cell.angle_alpha   90.00
_cell.angle_beta   90.00
_cell.angle_gamma   90.00
#
_symmetry.space_group_name_H-M   'P 1'
#
loop_
_entity.id
_entity.type
_entity.pdbx_description
1 polymer ?
#
loop_
_entity_poly.entity_id
_entity_poly.type
_entity_poly.pdbx_seq_one_letter_code
_entity_poly.pdbx_strand_id
1 'polypeptide(L)'
;MNEFNEIELLFINKLLNKVNYGNLNLFESNQFANSPIGNSILKKIELKFEARFSEIKKRNNNAGISEFRYEFDNYVGKAILERLNVLDKSSYQAISKWNEKETEKFAKDILGPIKYEQFELLKLTKFLTEKSKEKNSS
;
A
#
# COMPACT_ATOMS: atom_id res chain seq x y z
N MET A 1 19.48 -9.53 -21.01
CA MET A 1 18.12 -9.78 -21.54
C MET A 1 17.17 -9.91 -20.36
N ASN A 2 16.23 -8.98 -20.21
CA ASN A 2 15.17 -9.05 -19.18
C ASN A 2 13.98 -9.84 -19.76
N GLU A 3 14.19 -11.13 -19.98
CA GLU A 3 13.13 -12.02 -20.44
C GLU A 3 12.30 -12.52 -19.25
N PHE A 4 10.99 -12.65 -19.48
CA PHE A 4 10.08 -13.28 -18.52
C PHE A 4 10.27 -14.79 -18.63
N ASN A 5 10.49 -15.45 -17.50
CA ASN A 5 10.57 -16.91 -17.48
C ASN A 5 9.17 -17.54 -17.58
N GLU A 6 9.12 -18.85 -17.81
CA GLU A 6 7.85 -19.58 -18.01
C GLU A 6 6.87 -19.44 -16.84
N ILE A 7 7.38 -19.38 -15.60
CA ILE A 7 6.55 -19.22 -14.40
C ILE A 7 5.95 -17.81 -14.35
N GLU A 8 6.75 -16.79 -14.68
CA GLU A 8 6.28 -15.40 -14.77
C GLU A 8 5.25 -15.22 -15.89
N LEU A 9 5.47 -15.85 -17.05
CA LEU A 9 4.52 -15.86 -18.16
C LEU A 9 3.22 -16.57 -17.80
N LEU A 10 3.30 -17.73 -17.14
CA LEU A 10 2.13 -18.44 -16.63
C LEU A 10 1.35 -17.58 -15.62
N PHE A 11 2.06 -16.82 -14.77
CA PHE A 11 1.45 -15.95 -13.78
C PHE A 11 0.79 -14.72 -14.41
N ILE A 12 1.42 -14.10 -15.41
CA ILE A 12 0.84 -13.02 -16.23
C ILE A 12 -0.39 -13.52 -17.00
N ASN A 13 -0.33 -14.72 -17.56
CA ASN A 13 -1.46 -15.34 -18.26
C ASN A 13 -2.62 -15.65 -17.30
N LYS A 14 -2.32 -16.15 -16.09
CA LYS A 14 -3.33 -16.33 -15.03
C LYS A 14 -3.91 -15.00 -14.58
N LEU A 15 -3.11 -13.93 -14.54
CA LEU A 15 -3.54 -12.58 -14.22
C LEU A 15 -4.54 -12.04 -15.23
N LEU A 16 -4.17 -12.03 -16.51
CA LEU A 16 -5.04 -11.52 -17.58
C LEU A 16 -6.32 -12.34 -17.73
N ASN A 17 -6.26 -13.67 -17.51
CA ASN A 17 -7.43 -14.54 -17.63
C ASN A 17 -8.33 -14.58 -16.39
N LYS A 18 -7.85 -14.21 -15.19
CA LYS A 18 -8.67 -14.20 -13.96
C LYS A 18 -9.32 -12.86 -13.65
N VAL A 19 -8.95 -11.79 -14.34
CA VAL A 19 -9.48 -10.45 -14.06
C VAL A 19 -10.88 -10.30 -14.67
N ASN A 20 -11.85 -10.91 -14.01
CA ASN A 20 -13.21 -10.36 -13.90
C ASN A 20 -13.18 -9.48 -12.66
N TYR A 21 -13.04 -8.16 -12.85
CA TYR A 21 -12.90 -7.15 -11.78
C TYR A 21 -14.02 -7.11 -10.72
N GLY A 22 -15.05 -7.97 -10.82
CA GLY A 22 -16.16 -8.06 -9.88
C GLY A 22 -15.95 -8.97 -8.66
N ASN A 23 -14.97 -9.90 -8.66
CA ASN A 23 -14.95 -11.01 -7.68
C ASN A 23 -13.67 -11.19 -6.86
N LEU A 24 -12.70 -10.28 -6.92
CA LEU A 24 -11.52 -10.38 -6.04
C LEU A 24 -11.89 -9.90 -4.64
N ASN A 25 -11.89 -10.80 -3.66
CA ASN A 25 -12.03 -10.39 -2.26
C ASN A 25 -10.74 -9.71 -1.78
N LEU A 26 -10.85 -8.91 -0.71
CA LEU A 26 -9.75 -8.08 -0.20
C LEU A 26 -8.53 -8.92 0.24
N PHE A 27 -8.77 -10.15 0.70
CA PHE A 27 -7.72 -11.09 1.12
C PHE A 27 -6.90 -11.60 -0.07
N GLU A 28 -7.58 -12.01 -1.14
CA GLU A 28 -6.93 -12.47 -2.38
C GLU A 28 -6.15 -11.34 -3.06
N SER A 29 -6.70 -10.12 -3.03
CA SER A 29 -6.00 -8.92 -3.55
C SER A 29 -4.72 -8.60 -2.76
N ASN A 30 -4.76 -8.74 -1.42
CA ASN A 30 -3.59 -8.50 -0.57
C ASN A 30 -2.53 -9.60 -0.69
N GLN A 31 -2.92 -10.88 -0.76
CA GLN A 31 -2.01 -11.99 -1.03
C GLN A 31 -1.32 -11.80 -2.39
N PHE A 32 -2.08 -11.34 -3.38
CA PHE A 32 -1.59 -11.07 -4.72
C PHE A 32 -0.59 -9.90 -4.76
N ALA A 33 -0.97 -8.73 -4.22
CA ALA A 33 -0.13 -7.53 -4.22
C ALA A 33 1.18 -7.71 -3.44
N ASN A 34 1.21 -8.59 -2.43
CA ASN A 34 2.37 -8.83 -1.59
C ASN A 34 3.16 -10.10 -1.95
N SER A 35 2.81 -10.79 -3.05
CA SER A 35 3.51 -12.02 -3.42
C SER A 35 4.93 -11.73 -3.95
N PRO A 36 5.95 -12.54 -3.61
CA PRO A 36 7.32 -12.39 -4.12
C PRO A 36 7.39 -12.37 -5.65
N ILE A 37 6.51 -13.14 -6.31
CA ILE A 37 6.42 -13.20 -7.77
C ILE A 37 5.74 -11.95 -8.36
N GLY A 38 4.73 -11.40 -7.68
CA GLY A 38 4.12 -10.11 -8.03
C GLY A 38 5.15 -8.98 -7.98
N ASN A 39 5.96 -8.94 -6.91
CA ASN A 39 7.05 -7.96 -6.77
C ASN A 39 8.13 -8.13 -7.84
N SER A 40 8.50 -9.36 -8.21
CA SER A 40 9.44 -9.62 -9.32
C SER A 40 8.89 -9.10 -10.65
N ILE A 41 7.61 -9.37 -10.94
CA ILE A 41 6.95 -8.92 -12.17
C ILE A 41 6.86 -7.39 -12.21
N LEU A 42 6.45 -6.75 -11.12
CA LEU A 42 6.38 -5.29 -11.00
C LEU A 42 7.75 -4.66 -11.26
N LYS A 43 8.81 -5.17 -10.65
CA LYS A 43 10.18 -4.68 -10.84
C LYS A 43 10.65 -4.84 -12.29
N LYS A 44 10.31 -5.95 -12.96
CA LYS A 44 10.62 -6.15 -14.39
C LYS A 44 9.83 -5.20 -15.30
N ILE A 45 8.57 -4.91 -14.96
CA ILE A 45 7.75 -3.91 -15.67
C ILE A 45 8.35 -2.52 -15.48
N GLU A 46 8.68 -2.12 -14.25
CA GLU A 46 9.31 -0.83 -13.94
C GLU A 46 10.61 -0.65 -14.72
N LEU A 47 11.53 -1.63 -14.67
CA LEU A 47 12.79 -1.57 -15.41
C LEU A 47 12.60 -1.53 -16.93
N LYS A 48 11.61 -2.25 -17.46
CA LYS A 48 11.37 -2.31 -18.92
C LYS A 48 10.70 -1.04 -19.46
N PHE A 49 9.93 -0.35 -18.62
CA PHE A 49 9.18 0.84 -18.99
C PHE A 49 9.67 2.10 -18.26
N GLU A 50 10.86 2.07 -17.66
CA GLU A 50 11.42 3.12 -16.79
C GLU A 50 11.41 4.50 -17.46
N ALA A 51 11.78 4.57 -18.74
CA ALA A 51 11.73 5.79 -19.54
C ALA A 51 10.30 6.33 -19.69
N ARG A 52 9.31 5.45 -19.95
CA ARG A 52 7.91 5.84 -20.07
C ARG A 52 7.30 6.25 -18.72
N PHE A 53 7.68 5.58 -17.62
CA PHE A 53 7.24 5.99 -16.28
C PHE A 53 7.83 7.34 -15.86
N SER A 54 9.08 7.60 -16.24
CA SER A 54 9.74 8.88 -16.03
C SER A 54 9.09 10.01 -16.84
N GLU A 55 8.69 9.72 -18.09
CA GLU A 55 7.91 10.63 -18.92
C GLU A 55 6.50 10.87 -18.38
N ILE A 56 5.81 9.85 -17.87
CA ILE A 56 4.49 9.98 -17.22
C ILE A 56 4.61 10.85 -15.96
N LYS A 57 5.62 10.62 -15.11
CA LYS A 57 5.89 11.48 -13.94
C LYS A 57 6.14 12.94 -14.33
N LYS A 58 6.96 13.18 -15.37
CA LYS A 58 7.17 14.54 -15.91
C LYS A 58 5.89 15.15 -16.50
N ARG A 59 5.09 14.38 -17.23
CA ARG A 59 3.80 14.82 -17.81
C ARG A 59 2.80 15.18 -16.71
N ASN A 60 2.68 14.36 -15.67
CA ASN A 60 1.77 14.63 -14.55
C ASN A 60 2.16 15.91 -13.80
N ASN A 61 3.46 16.12 -13.56
CA ASN A 61 3.97 17.36 -12.98
C ASN A 61 3.69 18.58 -13.89
N ASN A 62 3.83 18.45 -15.21
CA ASN A 62 3.55 19.53 -16.16
C ASN A 62 2.05 19.76 -16.42
N ALA A 63 1.21 18.74 -16.22
CA ALA A 63 -0.24 18.80 -16.42
C ALA A 63 -0.98 19.36 -15.19
N GLY A 64 -0.26 19.78 -14.15
CA GLY A 64 -0.85 20.27 -12.90
C GLY A 64 -1.63 19.20 -12.13
N ILE A 65 -1.45 17.91 -12.47
CA ILE A 65 -2.01 16.80 -11.71
C ILE A 65 -1.24 16.77 -10.39
N SER A 66 -1.88 17.25 -9.32
CA SER A 66 -1.23 17.34 -8.01
C SER A 66 -0.66 15.98 -7.63
N GLU A 67 0.60 15.94 -7.23
CA GLU A 67 1.20 14.72 -6.70
C GLU A 67 0.27 14.12 -5.64
N PHE A 68 -0.01 12.83 -5.76
CA PHE A 68 -0.91 12.12 -4.87
C PHE A 68 -0.35 12.21 -3.44
N ARG A 69 -1.04 12.95 -2.57
CA ARG A 69 -0.64 13.19 -1.18
C ARG A 69 -1.63 12.54 -0.23
N TYR A 70 -1.08 11.95 0.81
CA TYR A 70 -1.85 11.49 1.95
C TYR A 70 -2.21 12.69 2.83
N GLU A 71 -3.51 12.78 3.14
CA GLU A 71 -4.05 13.56 4.23
C GLU A 71 -5.03 12.65 4.97
N PHE A 72 -5.00 12.66 6.29
CA PHE A 72 -5.77 11.79 7.16
C PHE A 72 -7.28 11.86 6.85
N ASP A 73 -7.77 13.06 6.51
CA ASP A 73 -9.19 13.33 6.28
C ASP A 73 -9.61 13.23 4.80
N ASN A 74 -8.65 13.08 3.88
CA ASN A 74 -8.95 12.97 2.46
C ASN A 74 -9.40 11.55 2.07
N TYR A 75 -9.77 11.36 0.81
CA TYR A 75 -10.27 10.07 0.32
C TYR A 75 -9.26 8.91 0.55
N VAL A 76 -7.97 9.19 0.36
CA VAL A 76 -6.88 8.22 0.59
C VAL A 76 -6.77 7.90 2.07
N GLY A 77 -6.79 8.93 2.92
CA GLY A 77 -6.79 8.80 4.37
C GLY A 77 -7.90 7.90 4.86
N LYS A 78 -9.15 8.18 4.44
CA LYS A 78 -10.33 7.38 4.80
C LYS A 78 -10.21 5.93 4.38
N ALA A 79 -9.76 5.66 3.15
CA ALA A 79 -9.58 4.29 2.66
C ALA A 79 -8.51 3.52 3.47
N ILE A 80 -7.43 4.19 3.88
CA ILE A 80 -6.42 3.58 4.76
C ILE A 80 -7.02 3.29 6.15
N LEU A 81 -7.75 4.25 6.73
CA LEU A 81 -8.37 4.08 8.05
C LEU A 81 -9.41 2.95 8.07
N GLU A 82 -10.21 2.80 7.01
CA GLU A 82 -11.14 1.68 6.86
C GLU A 82 -10.41 0.33 6.90
N ARG A 83 -9.29 0.21 6.18
CA ARG A 83 -8.45 -1.00 6.21
C ARG A 83 -7.84 -1.26 7.58
N LEU A 84 -7.44 -0.22 8.29
CA LEU A 84 -6.89 -0.36 9.64
C LEU A 84 -7.97 -0.80 10.64
N ASN A 85 -9.17 -0.24 10.54
CA ASN A 85 -10.29 -0.59 11.42
C ASN A 85 -10.71 -2.06 11.36
N VAL A 86 -10.40 -2.77 10.26
CA VAL A 86 -10.67 -4.20 10.08
C VAL A 86 -9.48 -5.10 10.46
N LEU A 87 -8.34 -4.54 10.92
CA LEU A 87 -7.26 -5.35 11.47
C LEU A 87 -7.75 -6.15 12.68
N ASP A 88 -7.24 -7.37 12.81
CA ASP A 88 -7.63 -8.29 13.85
C ASP A 88 -7.13 -7.85 15.23
N LYS A 89 -7.76 -8.36 16.29
CA LYS A 89 -7.43 -7.99 17.68
C LYS A 89 -5.98 -8.29 18.03
N SER A 90 -5.38 -9.36 17.48
CA SER A 90 -4.00 -9.73 17.79
C SER A 90 -2.99 -8.76 17.19
N SER A 91 -3.28 -8.21 16.00
CA SER A 91 -2.51 -7.12 15.41
C SER A 91 -2.51 -5.87 16.31
N TYR A 92 -3.67 -5.45 16.82
CA TYR A 92 -3.75 -4.31 17.73
C TYR A 92 -3.12 -4.56 19.10
N GLN A 93 -3.15 -5.80 19.59
CA GLN A 93 -2.42 -6.21 20.79
C GLN A 93 -0.91 -6.09 20.61
N ALA A 94 -0.37 -6.42 19.42
CA ALA A 94 1.05 -6.22 19.14
C ALA A 94 1.40 -4.72 19.13
N ILE A 95 0.60 -3.91 18.42
CA ILE A 95 0.80 -2.46 18.32
C ILE A 95 0.75 -1.79 19.70
N SER A 96 -0.12 -2.25 20.60
CA SER A 96 -0.26 -1.66 21.95
C SER A 96 1.00 -1.73 22.82
N LYS A 97 1.92 -2.66 22.49
CA LYS A 97 3.18 -2.85 23.21
C LYS A 97 4.31 -2.00 22.64
N TRP A 98 4.09 -1.39 21.48
CA TRP A 98 5.08 -0.59 20.80
C TRP A 98 5.18 0.80 21.42
N ASN A 99 6.39 1.36 21.38
CA ASN A 99 6.60 2.76 21.67
C ASN A 99 6.21 3.65 20.47
N GLU A 100 6.28 4.96 20.66
CA GLU A 100 5.89 5.95 19.65
C GLU A 100 6.70 5.79 18.35
N LYS A 101 8.02 5.56 18.44
CA LYS A 101 8.90 5.41 17.26
C LYS A 101 8.56 4.17 16.44
N GLU A 102 8.26 3.07 17.12
CA GLU A 102 7.84 1.81 16.48
C GLU A 102 6.48 1.97 15.78
N THR A 103 5.54 2.68 16.42
CA THR A 103 4.23 2.99 15.83
C THR A 103 4.34 3.94 14.64
N GLU A 104 5.19 4.97 14.73
CA GLU A 104 5.46 5.88 13.62
C GLU A 104 6.10 5.14 12.44
N LYS A 105 7.05 4.24 12.69
CA LYS A 105 7.64 3.41 11.65
C LYS A 105 6.58 2.57 10.94
N PHE A 106 5.69 1.93 11.69
CA PHE A 106 4.58 1.18 11.10
C PHE A 106 3.63 2.07 10.29
N ALA A 107 3.36 3.29 10.74
CA ALA A 107 2.58 4.27 9.98
C ALA A 107 3.25 4.62 8.63
N LYS A 108 4.59 4.78 8.60
CA LYS A 108 5.34 4.98 7.36
C LYS A 108 5.23 3.79 6.42
N ASP A 109 5.33 2.57 6.97
CA ASP A 109 5.20 1.33 6.20
C ASP A 109 3.80 1.21 5.56
N ILE A 110 2.73 1.65 6.25
CA ILE A 110 1.36 1.71 5.72
C ILE A 110 1.25 2.71 4.55
N LEU A 111 1.89 3.88 4.67
CA LEU A 111 1.84 4.92 3.63
C LEU A 111 2.68 4.55 2.40
N GLY A 112 3.74 3.75 2.58
CA GLY A 112 4.62 3.31 1.51
C GLY A 112 5.19 4.50 0.72
N PRO A 113 5.04 4.54 -0.62
CA PRO A 113 5.60 5.60 -1.47
C PRO A 113 4.72 6.86 -1.56
N ILE A 114 3.57 6.91 -0.86
CA ILE A 114 2.68 8.07 -0.91
C ILE A 114 3.37 9.26 -0.22
N LYS A 115 3.32 10.44 -0.83
CA LYS A 115 3.85 11.66 -0.20
C LYS A 115 2.95 12.11 0.93
N TYR A 116 3.52 12.58 2.03
CA TYR A 116 2.79 13.12 3.17
C TYR A 116 3.57 14.24 3.82
N GLU A 117 2.86 15.11 4.53
CA GLU A 117 3.47 16.05 5.46
C GLU A 117 3.63 15.38 6.83
N GLN A 118 4.64 15.81 7.60
CA GLN A 118 4.93 15.20 8.91
C GLN A 118 3.73 15.25 9.85
N PHE A 119 2.92 16.31 9.78
CA PHE A 119 1.74 16.45 10.63
C PHE A 119 0.64 15.43 10.27
N GLU A 120 0.53 15.04 9.01
CA GLU A 120 -0.41 14.00 8.57
C GLU A 120 0.03 12.60 9.02
N LEU A 121 1.34 12.33 8.96
CA LEU A 121 1.91 11.13 9.55
C LEU A 121 1.63 11.04 11.05
N LEU A 122 1.77 12.15 11.79
CA LEU A 122 1.48 12.20 13.23
C LEU A 122 0.01 11.86 13.54
N LYS A 123 -0.95 12.32 12.72
CA LYS A 123 -2.36 11.95 12.88
C LYS A 123 -2.55 10.44 12.74
N LEU A 124 -1.90 9.81 11.75
CA LEU A 124 -1.96 8.36 11.55
C LEU A 124 -1.33 7.60 12.72
N THR A 125 -0.16 8.03 13.20
CA THR A 125 0.49 7.43 14.37
C THR A 125 -0.39 7.52 15.60
N LYS A 126 -0.98 8.69 15.88
CA LYS A 126 -1.91 8.89 16.99
C LYS A 126 -3.13 7.98 16.89
N PHE A 127 -3.73 7.88 15.71
CA PHE A 127 -4.84 6.96 15.47
C PHE A 127 -4.47 5.51 15.81
N LEU A 128 -3.32 5.01 15.34
CA LEU A 128 -2.86 3.65 15.64
C LEU A 128 -2.64 3.42 17.14
N THR A 129 -2.06 4.40 17.84
CA THR A 129 -1.84 4.35 19.29
C THR A 129 -3.18 4.33 20.05
N GLU A 130 -4.14 5.16 19.67
CA GLU A 130 -5.45 5.21 20.33
C GLU A 130 -6.26 3.94 20.06
N LYS A 131 -6.30 3.50 18.80
CA LYS A 131 -7.05 2.32 18.39
C LYS A 131 -6.53 1.03 19.01
N SER A 132 -5.20 0.91 19.18
CA SER A 132 -4.60 -0.25 19.85
C SER A 132 -4.96 -0.33 21.34
N LYS A 133 -5.11 0.81 22.02
CA LYS A 133 -5.57 0.86 23.42
C LYS A 133 -7.06 0.52 23.54
N GLU A 134 -7.90 1.02 22.63
CA GLU A 134 -9.34 0.71 22.58
C GLU A 134 -9.56 -0.80 22.46
N LYS A 135 -8.89 -1.46 21.52
CA LYS A 135 -9.02 -2.89 21.25
C LYS A 135 -8.40 -3.81 22.30
N ASN A 136 -7.54 -3.29 23.16
CA ASN A 136 -6.98 -4.01 24.32
C ASN A 136 -7.81 -3.88 25.60
N SER A 137 -8.68 -2.88 25.68
CA SER A 137 -9.51 -2.62 26.86
C SER A 137 -10.84 -3.40 26.83
N SER A 138 -11.07 -4.17 25.75
CA SER A 138 -12.19 -5.11 25.55
C SER A 138 -11.68 -6.54 25.45
#